data_AF-A0A2H0G1I6-F1
#
_entry.id   AF-A0A2H0G1I6-F1
#
_cell.length_a   1.000
_cell.length_b   1.000
_cell.length_c   1.000
_cell.angle_alpha   90.00
_cell.angle_beta   90.00
_cell.angle_gamma   90.00
#
_symmetry.space_group_name_H-M   'P 1'
#
loop_
_entity.id
_entity.type
_entity.pdbx_description
1 polymer ?
#
loop_
_entity_poly.entity_id
_entity_poly.type
_entity_poly.pdbx_seq_one_letter_code
_entity_poly.pdbx_strand_id
1 'polypeptide(L)'
;MAEHNEIFLLLTPDVAEIQCQETIKQARNASHALAALIALQSFILATARPSNRFTPAYEAVKAVVEKHAAEIRMRILAENAEALAEAIRERNRPEITHIHSALSRNGFWQAAQQAIGQFGPDDLAASAAWVKDWCSVARTQAQTASGYPDALNFSKAGIAATEYAAMTEISHYFTDVVG
;
A
#
# COMPACT_ATOMS: atom_id res chain seq x y z
N MET A 1 17.18 -28.19 -42.50
CA MET A 1 15.90 -27.87 -41.83
C MET A 1 16.16 -26.62 -41.01
N ALA A 2 15.51 -25.50 -41.31
CA ALA A 2 15.73 -24.26 -40.57
C ALA A 2 15.10 -24.42 -39.17
N GLU A 3 15.95 -24.56 -38.16
CA GLU A 3 15.52 -24.54 -36.76
C GLU A 3 14.77 -23.23 -36.49
N HIS A 4 13.51 -23.35 -36.07
CA HIS A 4 12.72 -22.20 -35.67
C HIS A 4 13.25 -21.73 -34.31
N ASN A 5 14.24 -20.84 -34.34
CA ASN A 5 14.87 -20.29 -33.14
C ASN A 5 14.10 -19.07 -32.57
N GLU A 6 12.83 -18.92 -32.95
CA GLU A 6 11.96 -17.81 -32.59
C GLU A 6 10.61 -18.32 -32.08
N ILE A 7 10.12 -17.72 -30.99
CA ILE A 7 8.77 -17.94 -30.49
C ILE A 7 7.93 -16.71 -30.87
N PHE A 8 6.81 -16.94 -31.56
CA PHE A 8 5.84 -15.89 -31.88
C PHE A 8 4.75 -15.85 -30.81
N LEU A 9 4.69 -14.75 -30.08
CA LEU A 9 3.60 -14.47 -29.15
C LEU A 9 2.59 -13.54 -29.80
N LEU A 10 1.37 -14.03 -29.99
CA LEU A 10 0.24 -13.22 -30.44
C LEU A 10 -0.54 -12.76 -29.21
N LEU A 11 -0.53 -11.45 -28.96
CA LEU A 11 -1.23 -10.85 -27.83
C LEU A 11 -2.36 -9.95 -28.36
N THR A 12 -3.58 -10.48 -28.33
CA THR A 12 -4.81 -9.70 -28.55
C THR A 12 -5.36 -9.20 -27.23
N PRO A 13 -6.29 -8.23 -27.22
CA PRO A 13 -6.95 -7.79 -25.99
C PRO A 13 -7.62 -8.94 -25.20
N ASP A 14 -8.27 -9.87 -25.89
CA ASP A 14 -8.90 -11.03 -25.25
C ASP A 14 -7.88 -11.98 -24.62
N VAL A 15 -6.74 -12.20 -25.28
CA VAL A 15 -5.64 -13.02 -24.72
C VAL A 15 -4.99 -12.30 -23.54
N ALA A 16 -4.86 -10.98 -23.60
CA ALA A 16 -4.35 -10.18 -22.48
C ALA A 16 -5.27 -10.25 -21.27
N GLU A 17 -6.59 -10.22 -21.47
CA GLU A 17 -7.59 -10.37 -20.41
C GLU A 17 -7.44 -11.73 -19.72
N ILE A 18 -7.41 -12.82 -20.50
CA ILE A 18 -7.19 -14.18 -19.97
C ILE A 18 -5.87 -14.27 -19.20
N GLN A 19 -4.78 -13.73 -19.76
CA GLN A 19 -3.47 -13.77 -19.12
C GLN A 19 -3.44 -12.97 -17.80
N CYS A 20 -4.10 -11.81 -17.73
CA CYS A 20 -4.21 -11.04 -16.51
C CYS A 20 -4.99 -11.82 -15.43
N GLN A 21 -6.13 -12.41 -15.79
CA GLN A 21 -6.94 -13.21 -14.88
C GLN A 21 -6.18 -14.42 -14.34
N GLU A 22 -5.48 -15.17 -15.20
CA GLU A 22 -4.68 -16.31 -14.78
C GLU A 22 -3.50 -15.89 -13.89
N THR A 23 -2.85 -14.76 -14.22
CA THR A 23 -1.79 -14.17 -13.39
C THR A 23 -2.31 -13.84 -11.99
N ILE A 24 -3.51 -13.26 -11.88
CA ILE A 24 -4.15 -12.95 -10.60
C ILE A 24 -4.50 -14.22 -9.83
N LYS A 25 -5.06 -15.24 -10.49
CA LYS A 25 -5.44 -16.52 -9.84
C LYS A 25 -4.24 -17.29 -9.29
N GLN A 26 -3.11 -17.24 -10.00
CA GLN A 26 -1.88 -17.96 -9.61
C GLN A 26 -1.08 -17.23 -8.54
N ALA A 27 -1.33 -15.94 -8.34
CA ALA A 27 -0.63 -15.14 -7.34
C ALA A 27 -1.01 -15.57 -5.92
N ARG A 28 -0.01 -15.60 -5.03
CA ARG A 28 -0.20 -15.98 -3.61
C ARG A 28 -1.03 -14.95 -2.83
N ASN A 29 -0.94 -13.68 -3.20
CA ASN A 29 -1.68 -12.56 -2.60
C ASN A 29 -1.75 -11.39 -3.60
N ALA A 30 -2.50 -10.35 -3.24
CA ALA A 30 -2.73 -9.19 -4.09
C ALA A 30 -1.41 -8.45 -4.45
N SER A 31 -0.45 -8.34 -3.53
CA SER A 31 0.86 -7.73 -3.81
C SER A 31 1.65 -8.50 -4.87
N HIS A 32 1.67 -9.84 -4.80
CA HIS A 32 2.30 -10.67 -5.83
C HIS A 32 1.56 -10.56 -7.18
N ALA A 33 0.22 -10.48 -7.16
CA ALA A 33 -0.57 -10.29 -8.38
C ALA A 33 -0.20 -8.97 -9.06
N LEU A 34 -0.12 -7.87 -8.30
CA LEU A 34 0.25 -6.56 -8.82
C LEU A 34 1.68 -6.56 -9.39
N ALA A 35 2.63 -7.15 -8.68
CA ALA A 35 4.02 -7.25 -9.16
C ALA A 35 4.09 -8.03 -10.49
N ALA A 36 3.34 -9.12 -10.61
CA ALA A 36 3.28 -9.91 -11.84
C ALA A 36 2.62 -9.15 -13.01
N LEU A 37 1.55 -8.39 -12.75
CA LEU A 37 0.91 -7.53 -13.77
C LEU A 37 1.85 -6.39 -14.23
N ILE A 38 2.62 -5.78 -13.33
CA ILE A 38 3.64 -4.78 -13.68
C ILE A 38 4.76 -5.40 -14.51
N ALA A 39 5.19 -6.61 -14.17
CA ALA A 39 6.19 -7.35 -14.94
C ALA A 39 5.66 -7.67 -16.35
N LEU A 40 4.40 -8.10 -16.46
CA LEU A 40 3.73 -8.33 -17.75
C LEU A 40 3.67 -7.05 -18.60
N GLN A 41 3.28 -5.92 -18.00
CA GLN A 41 3.25 -4.62 -18.69
C GLN A 41 4.64 -4.23 -19.22
N SER A 42 5.67 -4.41 -18.38
CA SER A 42 7.06 -4.12 -18.73
C SER A 42 7.59 -5.05 -19.84
N PHE A 43 7.23 -6.33 -19.79
CA PHE A 43 7.54 -7.30 -20.84
C PHE A 43 6.91 -6.93 -22.18
N ILE A 44 5.61 -6.58 -22.19
CA ILE A 44 4.90 -6.14 -23.40
C ILE A 44 5.56 -4.89 -23.97
N LEU A 45 5.88 -3.90 -23.14
CA LEU A 45 6.54 -2.67 -23.57
C LEU A 45 7.93 -2.95 -24.17
N ALA A 46 8.71 -3.85 -23.56
CA ALA A 46 10.06 -4.18 -24.01
C ALA A 46 10.08 -4.99 -25.31
N THR A 47 9.11 -5.89 -25.50
CA THR A 47 9.09 -6.84 -26.62
C THR A 47 8.22 -6.39 -27.80
N ALA A 48 7.32 -5.42 -27.61
CA ALA A 48 6.51 -4.87 -28.69
C ALA A 48 7.39 -4.20 -29.75
N ARG A 49 7.28 -4.68 -30.99
CA ARG A 49 7.91 -4.06 -32.18
C ARG A 49 7.48 -2.59 -32.27
N PRO A 50 8.38 -1.67 -32.64
CA PRO A 50 8.06 -0.24 -32.73
C PRO A 50 6.81 0.06 -33.58
N SER A 51 6.62 -0.67 -34.68
CA SER A 51 5.44 -0.54 -35.57
C SER A 51 4.11 -0.86 -34.88
N ASN A 52 4.12 -1.70 -33.85
CA ASN A 52 2.91 -2.17 -33.18
C ASN A 52 2.49 -1.27 -32.02
N ARG A 53 3.41 -0.45 -31.49
CA ARG A 53 3.18 0.38 -30.28
C ARG A 53 2.15 1.51 -30.48
N PHE A 54 1.86 1.87 -31.73
CA PHE A 54 0.88 2.91 -32.05
C PHE A 54 -0.42 2.33 -32.63
N THR A 55 -0.62 1.02 -32.49
CA THR A 55 -1.82 0.35 -33.01
C THR A 55 -2.94 0.38 -31.97
N PRO A 56 -4.23 0.41 -32.41
CA PRO A 56 -5.35 0.29 -31.50
C PRO A 56 -5.32 -0.99 -30.65
N ALA A 57 -4.81 -2.09 -31.21
CA ALA A 57 -4.67 -3.35 -30.49
C ALA A 57 -3.68 -3.26 -29.32
N TYR A 58 -2.57 -2.56 -29.49
CA TYR A 58 -1.58 -2.34 -28.43
C TYR A 58 -2.15 -1.48 -27.30
N GLU A 59 -2.82 -0.37 -27.62
CA GLU A 59 -3.47 0.47 -26.61
C GLU A 59 -4.58 -0.29 -25.87
N ALA A 60 -5.36 -1.12 -26.57
CA ALA A 60 -6.37 -1.96 -25.94
C ALA A 60 -5.76 -3.00 -24.98
N VAL A 61 -4.67 -3.66 -25.36
CA VAL A 61 -3.93 -4.59 -24.48
C VAL A 61 -3.38 -3.87 -23.25
N LYS A 62 -2.77 -2.70 -23.44
CA LYS A 62 -2.25 -1.88 -22.34
C LYS A 62 -3.38 -1.48 -21.38
N ALA A 63 -4.51 -1.02 -21.90
CA ALA A 63 -5.68 -0.65 -21.09
C ALA A 63 -6.23 -1.83 -20.27
N VAL A 64 -6.23 -3.05 -20.82
CA VAL A 64 -6.61 -4.27 -20.09
C VAL A 64 -5.67 -4.50 -18.90
N VAL A 65 -4.35 -4.49 -19.12
CA VAL A 65 -3.37 -4.70 -18.03
C VAL A 65 -3.48 -3.61 -16.97
N GLU A 66 -3.64 -2.35 -17.38
CA GLU A 66 -3.80 -1.20 -16.48
C GLU A 66 -5.07 -1.28 -15.65
N LYS A 67 -6.19 -1.71 -16.25
CA LYS A 67 -7.45 -1.96 -15.54
C LYS A 67 -7.25 -2.99 -14.43
N HIS A 68 -6.72 -4.18 -14.75
CA HIS A 68 -6.47 -5.22 -13.75
C HIS A 68 -5.50 -4.76 -12.66
N ALA A 69 -4.42 -4.06 -13.03
CA ALA A 69 -3.49 -3.51 -12.05
C ALA A 69 -4.15 -2.47 -11.13
N ALA A 70 -5.06 -1.64 -11.64
CA ALA A 70 -5.82 -0.69 -10.84
C ALA A 70 -6.79 -1.40 -9.87
N GLU A 71 -7.51 -2.43 -10.33
CA GLU A 71 -8.38 -3.25 -9.50
C GLU A 71 -7.63 -3.91 -8.34
N ILE A 72 -6.46 -4.51 -8.63
CA ILE A 72 -5.62 -5.10 -7.58
C ILE A 72 -5.07 -4.05 -6.63
N ARG A 73 -4.69 -2.85 -7.09
CA ARG A 73 -4.27 -1.75 -6.19
C ARG A 73 -5.40 -1.34 -5.24
N MET A 74 -6.63 -1.21 -5.74
CA MET A 74 -7.79 -0.90 -4.89
C MET A 74 -8.02 -2.00 -3.85
N ARG A 75 -7.87 -3.26 -4.25
CA ARG A 75 -7.98 -4.40 -3.32
C ARG A 75 -6.90 -4.37 -2.24
N ILE A 76 -5.63 -4.15 -2.59
CA ILE A 76 -4.54 -4.01 -1.60
C ILE A 76 -4.87 -2.89 -0.62
N LEU A 77 -5.35 -1.75 -1.12
CA LEU A 77 -5.70 -0.61 -0.29
C LEU A 77 -6.83 -0.96 0.70
N ALA A 78 -7.89 -1.61 0.23
CA ALA A 78 -9.00 -2.06 1.07
C ALA A 78 -8.56 -3.09 2.13
N GLU A 79 -7.77 -4.08 1.74
CA GLU A 79 -7.22 -5.09 2.67
C GLU A 79 -6.36 -4.44 3.77
N ASN A 80 -5.53 -3.45 3.41
CA ASN A 80 -4.74 -2.70 4.39
C ASN A 80 -5.60 -1.77 5.26
N ALA A 81 -6.67 -1.18 4.72
CA ALA A 81 -7.60 -0.35 5.50
C ALA A 81 -8.35 -1.18 6.54
N GLU A 82 -8.81 -2.38 6.18
CA GLU A 82 -9.43 -3.33 7.11
C GLU A 82 -8.45 -3.77 8.20
N ALA A 83 -7.24 -4.19 7.83
CA ALA A 83 -6.19 -4.56 8.77
C ALA A 83 -5.80 -3.40 9.69
N LEU A 84 -5.74 -2.18 9.16
CA LEU A 84 -5.42 -0.98 9.93
C LEU A 84 -6.54 -0.64 10.92
N ALA A 85 -7.81 -0.73 10.52
CA ALA A 85 -8.94 -0.53 11.42
C ALA A 85 -8.90 -1.52 12.58
N GLU A 86 -8.62 -2.80 12.30
CA GLU A 86 -8.49 -3.81 13.35
C GLU A 86 -7.30 -3.53 14.27
N ALA A 87 -6.12 -3.22 13.70
CA ALA A 87 -4.95 -2.88 14.47
C ALA A 87 -5.17 -1.66 15.39
N ILE A 88 -5.97 -0.68 14.97
CA ILE A 88 -6.36 0.45 15.80
C ILE A 88 -7.29 0.01 16.94
N ARG A 89 -8.32 -0.82 16.67
CA ARG A 89 -9.23 -1.34 17.70
C ARG A 89 -8.48 -2.14 18.77
N GLU A 90 -7.56 -2.99 18.34
CA GLU A 90 -6.72 -3.81 19.21
C GLU A 90 -5.57 -3.03 19.86
N ARG A 91 -5.37 -1.76 19.48
CA ARG A 91 -4.22 -0.93 19.90
C ARG A 91 -2.86 -1.56 19.55
N ASN A 92 -2.83 -2.30 18.45
CA ASN A 92 -1.69 -3.07 17.97
C ASN A 92 -0.72 -2.18 17.16
N ARG A 93 0.17 -1.49 17.89
CA ARG A 93 1.19 -0.59 17.31
C ARG A 93 2.17 -1.29 16.35
N PRO A 94 2.65 -2.51 16.62
CA PRO A 94 3.49 -3.24 15.66
C PRO A 94 2.82 -3.41 14.29
N GLU A 95 1.54 -3.78 14.26
CA GLU A 95 0.80 -3.97 13.00
C GLU A 95 0.56 -2.64 12.27
N ILE A 96 0.19 -1.58 13.01
CA ILE A 96 0.11 -0.22 12.46
C ILE A 96 1.43 0.18 11.78
N THR A 97 2.56 -0.09 12.44
CA THR A 97 3.89 0.24 11.93
C THR A 97 4.25 -0.61 10.70
N HIS A 98 3.84 -1.88 10.69
CA HIS A 98 4.02 -2.78 9.55
C HIS A 98 3.28 -2.25 8.32
N ILE A 99 1.99 -1.92 8.46
CA ILE A 99 1.16 -1.36 7.38
C ILE A 99 1.74 -0.02 6.90
N HIS A 100 2.15 0.87 7.82
CA HIS A 100 2.80 2.14 7.49
C HIS A 100 4.05 1.95 6.64
N SER A 101 4.88 0.97 6.99
CA SER A 101 6.13 0.68 6.28
C SER A 101 5.91 -0.01 4.94
N ALA A 102 4.80 -0.75 4.79
CA ALA A 102 4.47 -1.48 3.57
C ALA A 102 3.86 -0.59 2.48
N LEU A 103 3.25 0.54 2.86
CA LEU A 103 2.57 1.45 1.95
C LEU A 103 3.41 2.70 1.64
N SER A 104 3.16 3.30 0.48
CA SER A 104 3.61 4.68 0.26
C SER A 104 2.83 5.63 1.17
N ARG A 105 3.36 6.84 1.42
CA ARG A 105 2.67 7.85 2.23
C ARG A 105 1.24 8.13 1.76
N ASN A 106 1.04 8.23 0.44
CA ASN A 106 -0.31 8.42 -0.11
C ASN A 106 -1.19 7.17 0.09
N GLY A 107 -0.65 5.97 -0.12
CA GLY A 107 -1.37 4.73 0.12
C GLY A 107 -1.78 4.57 1.59
N PHE A 108 -0.88 4.90 2.52
CA PHE A 108 -1.16 4.87 3.95
C PHE A 108 -2.24 5.88 4.33
N TRP A 109 -2.17 7.12 3.84
CA TRP A 109 -3.22 8.12 4.05
C TRP A 109 -4.58 7.62 3.56
N GLN A 110 -4.64 7.07 2.33
CA GLN A 110 -5.89 6.53 1.78
C GLN A 110 -6.44 5.36 2.62
N ALA A 111 -5.56 4.45 3.06
CA ALA A 111 -5.96 3.31 3.91
C ALA A 111 -6.46 3.80 5.27
N ALA A 112 -5.78 4.79 5.86
CA ALA A 112 -6.18 5.39 7.13
C ALA A 112 -7.53 6.09 7.05
N GLN A 113 -7.79 6.86 5.99
CA GLN A 113 -9.11 7.50 5.80
C GLN A 113 -10.24 6.46 5.69
N GLN A 114 -10.01 5.38 4.94
CA GLN A 114 -10.97 4.28 4.84
C GLN A 114 -11.15 3.55 6.18
N ALA A 115 -10.06 3.29 6.91
CA ALA A 115 -10.09 2.65 8.22
C ALA A 115 -10.86 3.49 9.25
N ILE A 116 -10.53 4.78 9.35
CA ILE A 116 -11.16 5.74 10.26
C ILE A 116 -12.66 5.88 9.98
N GLY A 117 -13.06 5.85 8.70
CA GLY A 117 -14.47 5.88 8.30
C GLY A 117 -15.31 4.70 8.79
N GLN A 118 -14.69 3.64 9.33
CA GLN A 118 -15.39 2.48 9.92
C GLN A 118 -15.74 2.67 11.40
N PHE A 119 -15.23 3.71 12.06
CA PHE A 119 -15.42 3.92 13.49
C PHE A 119 -16.69 4.72 13.76
N GLY A 120 -17.46 4.30 14.76
CA GLY A 120 -18.54 5.12 15.33
C GLY A 120 -17.96 6.33 16.09
N PRO A 121 -18.77 7.36 16.42
CA PRO A 121 -18.28 8.57 17.08
C PRO A 121 -17.53 8.31 18.40
N ASP A 122 -18.02 7.37 19.22
CA ASP A 122 -17.39 7.04 20.50
C ASP A 122 -16.05 6.32 20.31
N ASP A 123 -15.99 5.33 19.42
CA ASP A 123 -14.75 4.59 19.13
C ASP A 123 -13.71 5.50 18.44
N LEU A 124 -14.18 6.43 17.61
CA LEU A 124 -13.35 7.44 16.96
C LEU A 124 -12.68 8.34 18.00
N ALA A 125 -13.46 8.91 18.93
CA ALA A 125 -12.94 9.76 20.00
C ALA A 125 -11.97 9.00 20.92
N ALA A 126 -12.31 7.76 21.28
CA ALA A 126 -11.46 6.90 22.12
C ALA A 126 -10.14 6.53 21.42
N SER A 127 -10.19 6.21 20.13
CA SER A 127 -8.99 5.89 19.32
C SER A 127 -8.11 7.12 19.11
N ALA A 128 -8.71 8.27 18.80
CA ALA A 128 -8.00 9.54 18.66
C ALA A 128 -7.26 9.92 19.96
N ALA A 129 -7.93 9.81 21.11
CA ALA A 129 -7.32 10.06 22.41
C ALA A 129 -6.17 9.09 22.69
N TRP A 130 -6.38 7.78 22.44
CA TRP A 130 -5.34 6.78 22.65
C TRP A 130 -4.07 7.05 21.84
N VAL A 131 -4.19 7.32 20.53
CA VAL A 131 -3.03 7.58 19.67
C VAL A 131 -2.32 8.88 20.10
N LYS A 132 -3.08 9.93 20.42
CA LYS A 132 -2.54 11.21 20.88
C LYS A 132 -1.77 11.08 22.18
N ASP A 133 -2.34 10.39 23.16
CA ASP A 133 -1.72 10.15 24.46
C ASP A 133 -0.44 9.34 24.31
N TRP A 134 -0.47 8.29 23.46
CA TRP A 134 0.71 7.50 23.17
C TRP A 134 1.82 8.37 22.55
N CYS A 135 1.51 9.19 21.55
CA CYS A 135 2.48 10.09 20.92
C CYS A 135 3.07 11.08 21.92
N SER A 136 2.26 11.62 22.83
CA SER A 136 2.70 12.51 23.90
C SER A 136 3.69 11.82 24.83
N VAL A 137 3.34 10.63 25.34
CA VAL A 137 4.20 9.83 26.22
C VAL A 137 5.51 9.45 25.53
N ALA A 138 5.44 8.97 24.29
CA ALA A 138 6.60 8.58 23.51
C ALA A 138 7.58 9.76 23.32
N ARG A 139 7.04 10.95 23.03
CA ARG A 139 7.84 12.18 22.90
C ARG A 139 8.51 12.56 24.20
N THR A 140 7.78 12.55 25.32
CA THR A 140 8.35 12.85 26.64
C THR A 140 9.45 11.86 27.01
N GLN A 141 9.23 10.56 26.81
CA GLN A 141 10.24 9.53 27.06
C GLN A 141 11.51 9.75 26.21
N ALA A 142 11.34 10.03 24.91
CA ALA A 142 12.45 10.32 24.02
C ALA A 142 13.22 11.60 24.42
N GLN A 143 12.52 12.63 24.90
CA GLN A 143 13.14 13.88 25.37
C GLN A 143 13.89 13.67 26.70
N THR A 144 13.32 12.93 27.65
CA THR A 144 14.02 12.56 28.89
C THR A 144 15.26 11.71 28.61
N ALA A 145 15.16 10.78 27.65
CA ALA A 145 16.28 9.91 27.27
C ALA A 145 17.43 10.68 26.62
N SER A 146 17.16 11.75 25.86
CA SER A 146 18.19 12.49 25.13
C SER A 146 19.18 13.20 26.05
N GLY A 147 18.73 13.65 27.23
CA GLY A 147 19.53 14.48 28.14
C GLY A 147 19.74 15.92 27.65
N TYR A 148 19.13 16.30 26.52
CA TYR A 148 19.18 17.65 25.95
C TYR A 148 17.75 18.18 25.73
N PRO A 149 17.45 19.44 26.10
CA PRO A 149 16.10 20.00 25.99
C PRO A 149 15.51 19.93 24.58
N ASP A 150 16.35 20.07 23.55
CA ASP A 150 15.92 20.23 22.16
C ASP A 150 16.13 18.98 21.29
N ALA A 151 16.47 17.84 21.90
CA ALA A 151 16.69 16.59 21.17
C ALA A 151 15.74 15.49 21.64
N LEU A 152 15.25 14.69 20.70
CA LEU A 152 14.51 13.45 20.97
C LEU A 152 15.44 12.26 20.70
N ASN A 153 15.53 11.33 21.65
CA ASN A 153 16.29 10.09 21.48
C ASN A 153 15.35 8.88 21.64
N PHE A 154 14.65 8.54 20.56
CA PHE A 154 13.71 7.40 20.53
C PHE A 154 14.41 6.07 20.78
N SER A 155 15.61 5.87 20.22
CA SER A 155 16.39 4.64 20.41
C SER A 155 16.70 4.40 21.89
N LYS A 156 17.19 5.42 22.61
CA LYS A 156 17.47 5.31 24.05
C LYS A 156 16.20 5.21 24.91
N ALA A 157 15.06 5.68 24.41
CA ALA A 157 13.75 5.49 25.04
C ALA A 157 13.14 4.10 24.75
N GLY A 158 13.77 3.27 23.93
CA GLY A 158 13.24 1.96 23.55
C GLY A 158 12.06 2.03 22.58
N ILE A 159 11.95 3.11 21.81
CA ILE A 159 10.87 3.36 20.85
C ILE A 159 11.46 3.33 19.45
N ALA A 160 10.86 2.56 18.54
CA ALA A 160 11.25 2.60 17.14
C ALA A 160 10.82 3.92 16.51
N ALA A 161 11.72 4.61 15.81
CA ALA A 161 11.39 5.87 15.14
C ALA A 161 10.28 5.70 14.09
N THR A 162 10.23 4.54 13.44
CA THR A 162 9.18 4.17 12.47
C THR A 162 7.82 4.00 13.15
N GLU A 163 7.78 3.40 14.33
CA GLU A 163 6.55 3.29 15.13
C GLU A 163 6.03 4.68 15.53
N TYR A 164 6.93 5.55 16.01
CA TYR A 164 6.56 6.93 16.34
C TYR A 164 6.04 7.70 15.12
N ALA A 165 6.66 7.54 13.95
CA ALA A 165 6.22 8.17 12.72
C ALA A 165 4.82 7.68 12.29
N ALA A 166 4.58 6.37 12.30
CA ALA A 166 3.30 5.76 11.95
C ALA A 166 2.17 6.27 12.86
N MET A 167 2.39 6.23 14.18
CA MET A 167 1.43 6.69 15.18
C MET A 167 1.19 8.21 15.08
N THR A 168 2.22 9.00 14.78
CA THR A 168 2.06 10.44 14.57
C THR A 168 1.20 10.75 13.35
N GLU A 169 1.40 10.05 12.23
CA GLU A 169 0.55 10.24 11.04
C GLU A 169 -0.90 9.84 11.32
N ILE A 170 -1.14 8.71 11.99
CA ILE A 170 -2.49 8.32 12.42
C ILE A 170 -3.12 9.37 13.34
N SER A 171 -2.35 9.90 14.30
CA SER A 171 -2.83 10.95 15.22
C SER A 171 -3.31 12.19 14.45
N HIS A 172 -2.58 12.59 13.41
CA HIS A 172 -2.97 13.71 12.58
C HIS A 172 -4.27 13.40 11.83
N TYR A 173 -4.40 12.21 11.24
CA TYR A 173 -5.60 11.84 10.49
C TYR A 173 -6.85 11.74 11.36
N PHE A 174 -6.74 11.27 12.60
CA PHE A 174 -7.85 11.35 13.55
C PHE A 174 -8.21 12.80 13.92
N THR A 175 -7.21 13.67 14.06
CA THR A 175 -7.44 15.09 14.38
C THR A 175 -8.19 15.79 13.25
N ASP A 176 -7.88 15.46 11.99
CA ASP A 176 -8.57 16.02 10.82
C ASP A 176 -10.06 15.64 10.74
N VAL A 177 -10.46 14.53 11.37
CA VAL A 177 -11.84 14.01 11.35
C VAL A 177 -12.64 14.38 12.60
N VAL A 178 -11.98 14.44 13.77
CA VAL A 178 -12.61 14.80 15.06
C VAL A 178 -12.67 16.32 15.28
N GLY A 179 -11.83 17.08 14.56
CA GLY A 179 -11.65 18.53 14.68
C GLY A 179 -12.83 19.37 14.18
#